data_AF-C6SX38-F1
#
_entry.id   AF-C6SX38-F1
#
_cell.length_a   1.000
_cell.length_b   1.000
_cell.length_c   1.000
_cell.angle_alpha   90.00
_cell.angle_beta   90.00
_cell.angle_gamma   90.00
#
_symmetry.space_group_name_H-M   'P 1'
#
loop_
_entity.id
_entity.type
_entity.pdbx_description
1 polymer ?
#
loop_
_entity_poly.entity_id
_entity_poly.type
_entity_poly.pdbx_seq_one_letter_code
_entity_poly.pdbx_strand_id
1 'polypeptide(L)'
;MLLLKPLVQFCMLLWFLCVKIPSPDIFIVQNPPSVPTLVAVKWASWLRNSSFVIDWHNFGFEKHYGKMADASLCVTKAMLHELAQNWGINFV
;
A
#
# COMPACT_ATOMS: atom_id res chain seq x y z
N MET A 1 19.79 -18.32 -2.52
CA MET A 1 18.70 -18.59 -1.54
C MET A 1 18.04 -17.34 -0.95
N LEU A 2 18.76 -16.24 -0.69
CA LEU A 2 18.20 -15.05 -0.01
C LEU A 2 17.09 -14.32 -0.81
N LEU A 3 17.23 -14.20 -2.13
CA LEU A 3 16.25 -13.51 -2.97
C LEU A 3 15.02 -14.36 -3.35
N LEU A 4 15.09 -15.68 -3.17
CA LEU A 4 14.01 -16.58 -3.57
C LEU A 4 12.78 -16.39 -2.68
N LYS A 5 12.98 -16.19 -1.37
CA LYS A 5 11.88 -16.02 -0.40
C LYS A 5 11.02 -14.77 -0.69
N PRO A 6 11.59 -13.55 -0.86
CA PRO A 6 10.82 -12.38 -1.24
C PRO A 6 10.08 -12.51 -2.57
N LEU A 7 10.71 -13.14 -3.58
CA LEU A 7 10.07 -13.37 -4.88
C LEU A 7 8.87 -14.30 -4.75
N VAL A 8 9.02 -15.41 -4.02
CA VAL A 8 7.90 -16.34 -3.77
C VAL A 8 6.79 -15.64 -2.99
N GLN A 9 7.12 -14.85 -1.96
CA GLN A 9 6.13 -14.08 -1.19
C GLN A 9 5.40 -13.05 -2.06
N PHE A 10 6.12 -12.36 -2.94
CA PHE A 10 5.53 -11.39 -3.88
C PHE A 10 4.58 -12.08 -4.88
N CYS A 11 5.00 -13.18 -5.50
CA CYS A 11 4.15 -13.95 -6.41
C CYS A 11 2.93 -14.54 -5.69
N MET A 12 3.12 -15.04 -4.46
CA MET A 12 2.03 -15.54 -3.63
C MET A 12 1.04 -14.42 -3.32
N LEU A 13 1.51 -13.24 -2.91
CA LEU A 13 0.65 -12.09 -2.64
C LEU A 13 -0.18 -11.71 -3.87
N LEU A 14 0.44 -11.61 -5.05
CA LEU A 14 -0.27 -11.32 -6.29
C LEU A 14 -1.33 -12.37 -6.63
N TRP A 15 -1.01 -13.65 -6.48
CA TRP A 15 -1.98 -14.73 -6.67
C TRP A 15 -3.16 -14.61 -5.71
N PHE A 16 -2.91 -14.26 -4.45
CA PHE A 16 -3.97 -14.09 -3.48
C PHE A 16 -4.90 -12.93 -3.82
N LEU A 17 -4.33 -11.75 -4.09
CA LEU A 17 -5.09 -10.53 -4.39
C LEU A 17 -5.85 -10.62 -5.74
N CYS A 18 -5.24 -11.23 -6.76
CA CYS A 18 -5.79 -11.24 -8.11
C CYS A 18 -6.63 -12.49 -8.44
N VAL A 19 -6.53 -13.59 -7.67
CA VAL A 19 -7.20 -14.85 -8.04
C VAL A 19 -7.94 -15.51 -6.88
N LYS A 20 -7.34 -15.66 -5.69
CA LYS A 20 -7.95 -16.45 -4.61
C LYS A 20 -9.10 -15.76 -3.91
N ILE A 21 -9.03 -14.45 -3.71
CA ILE A 21 -10.08 -13.69 -3.02
C ILE A 21 -11.09 -13.11 -4.01
N PRO A 22 -12.38 -12.99 -3.62
CA PRO A 22 -13.33 -12.19 -4.40
C PRO A 22 -12.86 -10.74 -4.48
N SER A 23 -13.23 -10.03 -5.55
CA SER A 23 -12.83 -8.63 -5.76
C SER A 23 -13.33 -7.76 -4.59
N PRO A 24 -12.44 -7.17 -3.79
CA PRO A 24 -12.85 -6.24 -2.75
C PRO A 24 -13.10 -4.85 -3.35
N ASP A 25 -13.92 -4.03 -2.69
CA ASP A 25 -14.06 -2.62 -3.06
C ASP A 25 -12.85 -1.79 -2.62
N ILE A 26 -12.23 -2.19 -1.49
CA ILE A 26 -11.12 -1.45 -0.86
C ILE A 26 -10.03 -2.43 -0.40
N PHE A 27 -8.79 -2.13 -0.77
CA PHE A 27 -7.58 -2.71 -0.18
C PHE A 27 -7.02 -1.77 0.87
N ILE A 28 -6.87 -2.24 2.11
CA ILE A 28 -6.26 -1.47 3.21
C ILE A 28 -4.91 -2.11 3.57
N VAL A 29 -3.84 -1.34 3.51
CA VAL A 29 -2.47 -1.78 3.85
C VAL A 29 -2.01 -1.11 5.14
N GLN A 30 -1.56 -1.92 6.10
CA GLN A 30 -1.09 -1.48 7.42
C GLN A 30 0.44 -1.27 7.39
N ASN A 31 0.91 -0.06 7.70
CA ASN A 31 2.34 0.31 7.66
C ASN A 31 3.13 -0.15 8.90
N PRO A 32 4.46 -0.48 8.82
CA PRO A 32 5.38 -0.38 7.68
C PRO A 32 5.16 -1.48 6.65
N PRO A 33 4.62 -1.13 5.48
CA PRO A 33 4.62 -2.00 4.33
C PRO A 33 6.08 -2.18 3.89
N SER A 34 6.30 -3.20 3.09
CA SER A 34 7.51 -3.27 2.28
C SER A 34 7.18 -2.70 0.90
N VAL A 35 8.09 -1.94 0.30
CA VAL A 35 7.94 -1.38 -1.06
C VAL A 35 7.33 -2.39 -2.08
N PRO A 36 7.74 -3.67 -2.11
CA PRO A 36 7.12 -4.66 -3.01
C PRO A 36 5.62 -4.88 -2.78
N THR A 37 5.15 -4.82 -1.53
CA THR A 37 3.74 -4.97 -1.18
C THR A 37 2.90 -3.82 -1.74
N LEU A 38 3.37 -2.58 -1.64
CA LEU A 38 2.65 -1.41 -2.17
C LEU A 38 2.48 -1.50 -3.70
N VAL A 39 3.52 -1.94 -4.40
CA VAL A 39 3.47 -2.15 -5.85
C VAL A 39 2.47 -3.26 -6.20
N ALA A 40 2.52 -4.38 -5.48
CA ALA A 40 1.59 -5.49 -5.68
C ALA A 40 0.12 -5.08 -5.47
N VAL A 41 -0.15 -4.36 -4.37
CA VAL A 41 -1.51 -3.91 -4.04
C VAL A 41 -1.99 -2.86 -5.02
N LYS A 42 -1.18 -1.87 -5.43
CA LYS A 42 -1.63 -0.90 -6.44
C LYS A 42 -1.97 -1.58 -7.76
N TRP A 43 -1.15 -2.54 -8.19
CA TRP A 43 -1.42 -3.28 -9.42
C TRP A 43 -2.70 -4.11 -9.32
N ALA A 44 -2.90 -4.82 -8.20
CA ALA A 44 -4.14 -5.54 -7.93
C ALA A 44 -5.37 -4.61 -7.86
N SER A 45 -5.25 -3.47 -7.20
CA SER A 45 -6.30 -2.44 -7.08
C SER A 45 -6.72 -1.92 -8.46
N TRP A 46 -5.75 -1.62 -9.31
CA TRP A 46 -6.00 -1.20 -10.69
C TRP A 46 -6.68 -2.29 -11.53
N LEU A 47 -6.21 -3.54 -11.42
CA LEU A 47 -6.81 -4.68 -12.12
C LEU A 47 -8.26 -4.98 -11.67
N ARG A 48 -8.56 -4.71 -10.40
CA ARG A 48 -9.86 -5.01 -9.78
C ARG A 48 -10.81 -3.82 -9.69
N ASN A 49 -10.38 -2.63 -10.13
CA ASN A 49 -11.09 -1.37 -9.95
C ASN A 49 -11.48 -1.10 -8.48
N SER A 50 -10.59 -1.48 -7.57
CA SER A 50 -10.73 -1.27 -6.13
C SER A 50 -9.98 0.00 -5.71
N SER A 51 -10.36 0.60 -4.58
CA SER A 51 -9.58 1.68 -3.96
C SER A 51 -8.45 1.13 -3.10
N PHE A 52 -7.29 1.77 -3.14
CA PHE A 52 -6.12 1.43 -2.36
C PHE A 52 -5.89 2.46 -1.24
N VAL A 53 -5.95 2.02 0.02
CA VAL A 53 -5.79 2.85 1.21
C VAL A 53 -4.59 2.39 2.03
N ILE A 54 -3.78 3.34 2.50
CA ILE A 54 -2.66 3.07 3.42
C ILE A 54 -3.03 3.55 4.82
N ASP A 55 -2.86 2.70 5.83
CA ASP A 55 -2.95 3.06 7.24
C ASP A 55 -1.55 3.30 7.82
N TRP A 56 -1.25 4.58 8.07
CA TRP A 56 0.03 5.08 8.51
C TRP A 56 0.16 5.00 10.04
N HIS A 57 1.08 4.15 10.48
CA HIS A 57 1.53 4.03 11.87
C HIS A 57 2.99 4.48 12.05
N ASN A 58 3.76 4.62 10.96
CA ASN A 58 5.16 5.04 10.97
C ASN A 58 5.55 5.73 9.64
N PHE A 59 6.60 6.56 9.67
CA PHE A 59 7.17 7.24 8.50
C PHE A 59 8.21 6.36 7.77
N GLY A 60 7.88 5.12 7.45
CA GLY A 60 8.81 4.17 6.79
C GLY A 60 9.42 4.66 5.45
N PHE A 61 10.31 3.87 4.84
CA PHE A 61 11.06 4.23 3.61
C PHE A 61 10.21 4.24 2.31
N GLU A 62 9.04 4.85 2.34
CA GLU A 62 8.03 4.68 1.29
C GLU A 62 7.47 6.00 0.76
N LYS A 63 8.19 7.11 0.98
CA LYS A 63 7.78 8.45 0.55
C LYS A 63 7.28 8.51 -0.90
N HIS A 64 7.95 7.80 -1.80
CA HIS A 64 7.56 7.76 -3.20
C HIS A 64 6.31 6.92 -3.45
N TYR A 65 6.23 5.74 -2.83
CA TYR A 65 5.17 4.76 -3.07
C TYR A 65 3.88 5.09 -2.30
N GLY A 66 3.96 5.85 -1.20
CA GLY A 66 2.80 6.31 -0.45
C GLY A 66 1.85 7.19 -1.29
N LYS A 67 2.36 7.88 -2.31
CA LYS A 67 1.57 8.67 -3.27
C LYS A 67 0.68 7.83 -4.18
N MET A 68 0.89 6.51 -4.24
CA MET A 68 0.09 5.61 -5.07
C MET A 68 -1.26 5.28 -4.42
N ALA A 69 -1.41 5.54 -3.13
CA ALA A 69 -2.65 5.34 -2.40
C ALA A 69 -3.71 6.34 -2.82
N ASP A 70 -4.94 5.87 -2.93
CA ASP A 70 -6.11 6.69 -3.25
C ASP A 70 -6.62 7.41 -1.99
N ALA A 71 -6.38 6.85 -0.80
CA ALA A 71 -6.61 7.52 0.48
C ALA A 71 -5.59 7.07 1.55
N SER A 72 -5.55 7.77 2.67
CA SER A 72 -4.63 7.49 3.76
C SER A 72 -5.30 7.69 5.13
N LEU A 73 -5.13 6.71 6.00
CA LEU A 73 -5.53 6.74 7.40
C LEU A 73 -4.28 7.06 8.24
N CYS A 74 -4.41 7.94 9.22
CA CYS A 74 -3.29 8.36 10.07
C CYS A 74 -3.71 8.31 11.53
N VAL A 75 -2.85 7.78 12.38
CA VAL A 75 -3.09 7.73 13.83
C VAL A 75 -3.14 9.10 14.51
N THR A 76 -2.51 10.12 13.93
CA THR A 76 -2.49 11.48 14.47
C THR A 76 -2.63 12.55 13.39
N LYS A 77 -3.11 13.74 13.79
CA LYS A 77 -3.14 14.93 12.91
C LYS A 77 -1.74 15.44 12.57
N ALA A 78 -0.76 15.27 13.46
CA ALA A 78 0.62 15.61 13.18
C ALA A 78 1.17 14.77 12.02
N MET A 79 0.91 13.46 12.01
CA MET A 79 1.31 12.58 10.91
C MET A 79 0.63 12.95 9.59
N LEU A 80 -0.66 13.25 9.63
CA LEU A 80 -1.39 13.76 8.47
C LEU A 80 -0.72 15.00 7.87
N HIS A 81 -0.37 15.97 8.73
CA HIS A 81 0.27 17.22 8.31
C HIS A 81 1.67 16.98 7.71
N GLU A 82 2.46 16.10 8.30
CA GLU A 82 3.77 15.69 7.79
C GLU A 82 3.67 15.06 6.40
N LEU A 83 2.72 14.15 6.19
CA LEU A 83 2.50 13.49 4.91
C LEU A 83 2.01 14.47 3.83
N ALA A 84 1.15 15.43 4.20
CA ALA A 84 0.71 16.49 3.28
C ALA A 84 1.89 17.40 2.88
N GLN A 85 2.57 18.00 3.85
CA GLN A 85 3.56 19.05 3.60
C GLN A 85 4.88 18.52 3.05
N ASN A 86 5.38 17.43 3.64
CA ASN A 86 6.73 16.95 3.34
C ASN A 86 6.73 15.84 2.30
N TRP A 87 5.63 15.09 2.19
CA TRP A 87 5.53 13.95 1.28
C TRP A 87 4.63 14.24 0.08
N GLY A 88 3.79 15.28 0.13
CA GLY A 88 2.89 15.63 -0.97
C GLY A 88 1.86 14.53 -1.24
N ILE A 89 1.43 13.83 -0.18
CA ILE A 89 0.30 12.90 -0.22
C ILE A 89 -0.94 13.76 0.07
N ASN A 90 -1.73 14.00 -0.97
CA ASN A 90 -2.97 14.78 -0.83
C ASN A 90 -4.09 13.84 -0.37
N PHE A 91 -4.72 14.22 0.73
CA PHE A 91 -5.86 13.49 1.28
C PHE A 91 -7.12 14.03 0.61
N VAL A 92 -7.93 13.12 0.06
CA VAL A 92 -9.31 13.42 -0.34
C VAL A 92 -10.21 13.30 0.90
#